data_AF-A0A553PF96-F1
#
_entry.id   AF-A0A553PF96-F1
#
_cell.length_a   1.000
_cell.length_b   1.000
_cell.length_c   1.000
_cell.angle_alpha   90.00
_cell.angle_beta   90.00
_cell.angle_gamma   90.00
#
_symmetry.space_group_name_H-M   'P 1'
#
loop_
_entity.id
_entity.type
_entity.pdbx_description
1 polymer ?
#
loop_
_entity_poly.entity_id
_entity_poly.type
_entity_poly.pdbx_seq_one_letter_code
_entity_poly.pdbx_strand_id
1 'polypeptide(L)'
;MASSKSVVLFALFLVSGYPVFAQDQWTMSEVDELKLLLRAFFEEDVDRAPGCLRLAFHDCVGYCDGCLNFGNPANGGLEDIYVEINDFYKNVLPLNGKTMSRADFFNLAGIVAVDTTVDYNNISCDEGLDPDCITMPKPPLRFLMGREDCVSSPDTEDNHEFPQGFMNHAEVMATMKRIFDLNTRQTVAILGAHTLGEMTRAGSGFDGSWKAQSDNKFKFDNRYYKFLLDDSITWTHRDANEGRSPDQRWQWTGRTNGEEIANMLDADIDLVKLLDIEDEGGHSTCSFEDCPDAPTKSIVQEYANDEAVWVKDFADAFERMTSTVPDPGVLAPPAA
;
A
#
# COMPACT_ATOMS: atom_id res chain seq x y z
N MET A 1 -34.36 -63.65 -31.83
CA MET A 1 -34.07 -62.39 -31.10
C MET A 1 -32.69 -62.51 -30.51
N ALA A 2 -31.68 -61.93 -31.15
CA ALA A 2 -30.30 -61.90 -30.66
C ALA A 2 -29.97 -60.44 -30.29
N SER A 3 -29.59 -60.22 -29.03
CA SER A 3 -29.32 -58.89 -28.45
C SER A 3 -27.89 -58.47 -28.81
N SER A 4 -27.78 -57.36 -29.53
CA SER A 4 -26.53 -56.62 -29.76
C SER A 4 -26.16 -55.85 -28.49
N LYS A 5 -24.95 -56.05 -27.97
CA LYS A 5 -24.34 -55.17 -26.96
C LYS A 5 -23.28 -54.33 -27.65
N SER A 6 -23.55 -53.04 -27.81
CA SER A 6 -22.58 -52.05 -28.29
C SER A 6 -21.51 -51.81 -27.23
N VAL A 7 -20.25 -52.02 -27.60
CA VAL A 7 -19.09 -51.60 -26.82
C VAL A 7 -18.72 -50.19 -27.27
N VAL A 8 -18.88 -49.21 -26.38
CA VAL A 8 -18.41 -47.83 -26.60
C VAL A 8 -16.93 -47.77 -26.24
N LEU A 9 -16.07 -47.54 -27.23
CA LEU A 9 -14.65 -47.30 -27.04
C LEU A 9 -14.46 -45.83 -26.61
N PHE A 10 -14.07 -45.60 -25.36
CA PHE A 10 -13.58 -44.28 -24.93
C PHE A 10 -12.15 -44.12 -25.43
N ALA A 11 -11.94 -43.22 -26.40
CA ALA A 11 -10.61 -42.77 -26.78
C ALA A 11 -10.08 -41.82 -25.69
N LEU A 12 -9.13 -42.29 -24.90
CA LEU A 12 -8.33 -41.43 -24.02
C LEU A 12 -7.40 -40.60 -24.91
N PHE A 13 -7.69 -39.32 -25.09
CA PHE A 13 -6.70 -38.36 -25.60
C PHE A 13 -5.72 -38.08 -24.47
N LEU A 14 -4.58 -38.76 -24.48
CA LEU A 14 -3.41 -38.34 -23.72
C LEU A 14 -2.87 -37.06 -24.36
N VAL A 15 -3.24 -35.91 -23.82
CA VAL A 15 -2.52 -34.66 -24.09
C VAL A 15 -1.16 -34.80 -23.41
N SER A 16 -0.13 -35.08 -24.20
CA SER A 16 1.25 -35.02 -23.75
C SER A 16 1.59 -33.55 -23.47
N GLY A 17 1.35 -33.10 -22.23
CA GLY A 17 1.95 -31.88 -21.73
C GLY A 17 3.46 -32.07 -21.74
N TYR A 18 4.16 -31.37 -22.62
CA TYR A 18 5.60 -31.21 -22.48
C TYR A 18 5.84 -30.52 -21.13
N PRO A 19 6.83 -30.97 -20.33
CA PRO A 19 7.22 -30.19 -19.15
C PRO A 19 7.71 -28.84 -19.66
N VAL A 20 7.04 -27.77 -19.25
CA VAL A 20 7.58 -26.40 -19.38
C VAL A 20 8.94 -26.45 -18.69
N PHE A 21 10.01 -26.30 -19.47
CA PHE A 21 11.37 -26.47 -18.97
C PHE A 21 11.62 -25.43 -17.87
N ALA A 22 12.21 -25.86 -16.76
CA ALA A 22 12.64 -25.00 -15.65
C ALA A 22 13.63 -23.87 -16.03
N GLN A 23 13.99 -23.73 -17.32
CA GLN A 23 14.86 -22.69 -17.85
C GLN A 23 14.15 -21.33 -18.04
N ASP A 24 12.82 -21.30 -18.16
CA ASP A 24 12.07 -20.05 -18.39
C ASP A 24 11.55 -19.40 -17.10
N GLN A 25 11.78 -20.03 -15.94
CA GLN A 25 11.38 -19.50 -14.64
C GLN A 25 12.52 -18.69 -14.02
N TRP A 26 12.18 -17.59 -13.35
CA TRP A 26 13.14 -16.81 -12.58
C TRP A 26 13.64 -17.60 -11.38
N THR A 27 14.93 -17.49 -11.11
CA THR A 27 15.56 -17.96 -9.88
C THR A 27 15.58 -16.84 -8.85
N MET A 28 15.69 -17.20 -7.56
CA MET A 28 15.83 -16.19 -6.50
C MET A 28 17.10 -15.33 -6.67
N SER A 29 18.16 -15.87 -7.27
CA SER A 29 19.38 -15.08 -7.56
C SER A 29 19.13 -14.01 -8.62
N GLU A 30 18.34 -14.29 -9.65
CA GLU A 30 17.97 -13.30 -10.68
C GLU A 30 17.00 -12.27 -10.09
N VAL A 31 16.10 -12.69 -9.21
CA VAL A 31 15.26 -11.76 -8.42
C VAL A 31 16.12 -10.83 -7.57
N ASP A 32 17.14 -11.36 -6.88
CA ASP A 32 18.03 -10.54 -6.05
C ASP A 32 18.88 -9.57 -6.90
N GLU A 33 19.30 -9.95 -8.12
CA GLU A 33 19.91 -9.03 -9.09
C GLU A 33 18.95 -7.89 -9.46
N LEU A 34 17.68 -8.21 -9.72
CA LEU A 34 16.67 -7.19 -10.03
C LEU A 34 16.37 -6.28 -8.82
N LYS A 35 16.38 -6.81 -7.59
CA LYS A 35 16.25 -5.99 -6.37
C LYS A 35 17.38 -4.98 -6.24
N LEU A 36 18.62 -5.36 -6.59
CA LEU A 36 19.75 -4.42 -6.58
C LEU A 36 19.58 -3.30 -7.60
N LEU A 37 19.03 -3.60 -8.78
CA LEU A 37 18.72 -2.58 -9.78
C LEU A 37 17.60 -1.64 -9.31
N LEU A 38 16.52 -2.19 -8.73
CA LEU A 38 15.43 -1.39 -8.14
C LEU A 38 15.94 -0.52 -6.99
N ARG A 39 16.83 -1.04 -6.15
CA ARG A 39 17.45 -0.27 -5.07
C ARG A 39 18.25 0.91 -5.63
N ALA A 40 19.06 0.70 -6.67
CA ALA A 40 19.77 1.79 -7.32
C ALA A 40 18.82 2.83 -7.93
N PHE A 41 17.68 2.40 -8.48
CA PHE A 41 16.63 3.28 -8.99
C PHE A 41 16.04 4.18 -7.88
N PHE A 42 15.85 3.66 -6.67
CA PHE A 42 15.39 4.44 -5.52
C PHE A 42 16.49 5.26 -4.82
N GLU A 43 17.74 4.82 -4.87
CA GLU A 43 18.87 5.58 -4.31
C GLU A 43 19.24 6.79 -5.18
N GLU A 44 18.98 6.74 -6.49
CA GLU A 44 19.11 7.90 -7.38
C GLU A 44 18.11 9.01 -7.03
N ASP A 45 16.87 8.64 -6.70
CA ASP A 45 15.84 9.54 -6.22
C ASP A 45 14.90 8.82 -5.24
N VAL A 46 15.04 9.15 -3.95
CA VAL A 46 14.30 8.48 -2.86
C VAL A 46 12.80 8.78 -2.89
N ASP A 47 12.37 9.85 -3.58
CA ASP A 47 10.95 10.21 -3.73
C ASP A 47 10.17 9.18 -4.57
N ARG A 48 10.88 8.39 -5.39
CA ARG A 48 10.29 7.27 -6.14
C ARG A 48 9.76 6.15 -5.24
N ALA A 49 10.38 5.93 -4.08
CA ALA A 49 10.06 4.78 -3.23
C ALA A 49 8.64 4.85 -2.62
N PRO A 50 8.21 5.97 -1.99
CA PRO A 50 6.82 6.12 -1.56
C PRO A 50 5.80 5.94 -2.71
N GLY A 51 6.10 6.50 -3.90
CA GLY A 51 5.26 6.34 -5.08
C GLY A 51 5.11 4.89 -5.54
N CYS A 52 6.20 4.12 -5.58
CA CYS A 52 6.15 2.70 -5.91
C CYS A 52 5.47 1.84 -4.85
N LEU A 53 5.59 2.19 -3.56
CA LEU A 53 4.85 1.51 -2.49
C LEU A 53 3.34 1.74 -2.64
N ARG A 54 2.93 2.99 -2.92
CA ARG A 54 1.54 3.32 -3.24
C ARG A 54 1.06 2.58 -4.48
N LEU A 55 1.86 2.55 -5.55
CA LEU A 55 1.51 1.82 -6.77
C LEU A 55 1.24 0.34 -6.48
N ALA A 56 2.10 -0.32 -5.70
CA ALA A 56 1.89 -1.73 -5.33
C ALA A 56 0.59 -1.96 -4.55
N PHE A 57 0.21 -1.05 -3.66
CA PHE A 57 -1.09 -1.10 -2.98
C PHE A 57 -2.25 -0.94 -3.98
N HIS A 58 -2.17 0.06 -4.85
CA HIS A 58 -3.25 0.40 -5.78
C HIS A 58 -3.46 -0.65 -6.87
N ASP A 59 -2.37 -1.22 -7.40
CA ASP A 59 -2.38 -2.40 -8.28
C ASP A 59 -3.09 -3.57 -7.57
N CYS A 60 -2.83 -3.78 -6.28
CA CYS A 60 -3.46 -4.84 -5.52
C CYS A 60 -4.94 -4.64 -5.21
N VAL A 61 -5.41 -3.39 -5.06
CA VAL A 61 -6.86 -3.11 -5.04
C VAL A 61 -7.50 -3.57 -6.37
N GLY A 62 -6.76 -3.45 -7.48
CA GLY A 62 -7.11 -3.98 -8.81
C GLY A 62 -6.62 -5.40 -9.09
N TYR A 63 -6.62 -6.30 -8.10
CA TYR A 63 -6.26 -7.73 -8.26
C TYR A 63 -4.76 -8.06 -8.32
N CYS A 64 -3.86 -7.09 -8.12
CA CYS A 64 -2.40 -7.25 -8.20
C CYS A 64 -1.96 -7.79 -9.58
N ASP A 65 -2.51 -7.25 -10.67
CA ASP A 65 -2.37 -7.79 -12.03
C ASP A 65 -1.57 -6.87 -12.97
N GLY A 66 -0.78 -5.95 -12.42
CA GLY A 66 0.11 -5.08 -13.18
C GLY A 66 -0.63 -4.03 -14.00
N CYS A 67 -1.87 -3.72 -13.62
CA CYS A 67 -2.73 -2.80 -14.34
C CYS A 67 -3.34 -1.70 -13.46
N LEU A 68 -3.40 -0.50 -14.03
CA LEU A 68 -3.96 0.66 -13.35
C LEU A 68 -5.01 1.37 -14.20
N ASN A 69 -6.09 1.80 -13.58
CA ASN A 69 -7.12 2.62 -14.21
C ASN A 69 -6.93 4.10 -13.85
N PHE A 70 -6.38 4.89 -14.77
CA PHE A 70 -6.19 6.34 -14.60
C PHE A 70 -7.49 7.16 -14.69
N GLY A 71 -8.59 6.55 -15.15
CA GLY A 71 -9.93 7.13 -15.08
C GLY A 71 -10.52 7.09 -13.66
N ASN A 72 -9.99 6.27 -12.75
CA ASN A 72 -10.41 6.23 -11.36
C ASN A 72 -9.68 7.32 -10.55
N PRO A 73 -10.40 8.27 -9.92
CA PRO A 73 -9.80 9.35 -9.13
C PRO A 73 -8.88 8.88 -7.99
N ALA A 74 -9.08 7.69 -7.44
CA ALA A 74 -8.22 7.16 -6.39
C ALA A 74 -6.77 6.92 -6.86
N ASN A 75 -6.57 6.69 -8.16
CA ASN A 75 -5.25 6.52 -8.77
C ASN A 75 -4.58 7.85 -9.14
N GLY A 76 -5.22 8.99 -8.88
CA GLY A 76 -4.67 10.31 -9.19
C GLY A 76 -3.30 10.55 -8.53
N GLY A 77 -2.37 11.12 -9.28
CA GLY A 77 -1.00 11.37 -8.84
C GLY A 77 -0.09 10.14 -8.88
N LEU A 78 -0.52 9.02 -9.46
CA LEU A 78 0.36 7.87 -9.76
C LEU A 78 0.98 7.97 -11.16
N GLU A 79 0.54 8.89 -12.00
CA GLU A 79 0.92 8.97 -13.42
C GLU A 79 2.45 9.06 -13.61
N ASP A 80 3.09 9.99 -12.90
CA ASP A 80 4.52 10.26 -13.07
C ASP A 80 5.36 9.05 -12.65
N ILE A 81 5.15 8.52 -11.43
CA ILE A 81 5.87 7.34 -10.95
C ILE A 81 5.57 6.10 -11.78
N TYR A 82 4.34 5.96 -12.28
CA TYR A 82 3.94 4.85 -13.13
C TYR A 82 4.66 4.86 -14.48
N VAL A 83 4.82 6.04 -15.09
CA VAL A 83 5.63 6.19 -16.31
C VAL A 83 7.09 5.84 -16.02
N GLU A 84 7.67 6.42 -14.97
CA GLU A 84 9.07 6.19 -14.60
C GLU A 84 9.37 4.71 -14.34
N ILE A 85 8.55 4.03 -13.54
CA ILE A 85 8.78 2.62 -13.19
C ILE A 85 8.55 1.69 -14.38
N ASN A 86 7.63 2.01 -15.29
CA ASN A 86 7.44 1.25 -16.53
C ASN A 86 8.58 1.45 -17.52
N ASP A 87 9.17 2.64 -17.59
CA ASP A 87 10.34 2.88 -18.42
C ASP A 87 11.57 2.19 -17.84
N PHE A 88 11.73 2.21 -16.51
CA PHE A 88 12.73 1.39 -15.83
C PHE A 88 12.54 -0.11 -16.11
N TYR A 89 11.31 -0.63 -15.98
CA TYR A 89 10.96 -2.02 -16.33
C TYR A 89 11.42 -2.40 -17.75
N LYS A 90 11.12 -1.57 -18.76
CA LYS A 90 11.50 -1.82 -20.16
C LYS A 90 13.03 -1.76 -20.39
N ASN A 91 13.74 -0.98 -19.56
CA ASN A 91 15.19 -0.81 -19.68
C ASN A 91 15.97 -1.96 -19.04
N VAL A 92 15.45 -2.53 -17.95
CA VAL A 92 16.13 -3.62 -17.22
C VAL A 92 15.67 -5.02 -17.64
N LEU A 93 14.50 -5.14 -18.27
CA LEU A 93 13.98 -6.41 -18.76
C LEU A 93 13.99 -6.49 -20.30
N PRO A 94 14.32 -7.65 -20.89
CA PRO A 94 14.59 -8.92 -20.22
C PRO A 94 15.97 -8.97 -19.53
N LEU A 95 16.00 -9.47 -18.29
CA LEU A 95 17.23 -9.70 -17.53
C LEU A 95 17.66 -11.15 -17.74
N ASN A 96 18.91 -11.38 -18.13
CA ASN A 96 19.43 -12.73 -18.45
C ASN A 96 18.55 -13.49 -19.48
N GLY A 97 17.89 -12.77 -20.38
CA GLY A 97 16.99 -13.32 -21.40
C GLY A 97 15.58 -13.65 -20.90
N LYS A 98 15.23 -13.32 -19.65
CA LYS A 98 13.91 -13.59 -19.04
C LYS A 98 13.14 -12.29 -18.80
N THR A 99 11.83 -12.33 -19.02
CA THR A 99 10.90 -11.26 -18.61
C THR A 99 10.16 -11.67 -17.34
N MET A 100 9.81 -10.70 -16.52
CA MET A 100 8.87 -10.83 -15.41
C MET A 100 7.52 -10.26 -15.87
N SER A 101 6.40 -10.59 -15.23
CA SER A 101 5.16 -9.82 -15.41
C SER A 101 5.31 -8.44 -14.76
N ARG A 102 4.56 -7.43 -15.23
CA ARG A 102 4.46 -6.15 -14.51
C ARG A 102 3.85 -6.33 -13.13
N ALA A 103 2.88 -7.23 -13.00
CA ALA A 103 2.26 -7.58 -11.73
C ALA A 103 3.29 -8.00 -10.67
N ASP A 104 4.18 -8.94 -11.01
CA ASP A 104 5.27 -9.33 -10.12
C ASP A 104 6.32 -8.22 -9.95
N PHE A 105 6.57 -7.42 -10.99
CA PHE A 105 7.53 -6.33 -10.93
C PHE A 105 7.09 -5.19 -10.01
N PHE A 106 5.84 -4.72 -10.09
CA PHE A 106 5.30 -3.67 -9.21
C PHE A 106 5.27 -4.16 -7.76
N ASN A 107 4.92 -5.43 -7.54
CA ASN A 107 5.01 -6.04 -6.23
C ASN A 107 6.44 -6.02 -5.67
N LEU A 108 7.42 -6.45 -6.48
CA LEU A 108 8.83 -6.43 -6.10
C LEU A 108 9.32 -5.00 -5.84
N ALA A 109 8.91 -4.03 -6.65
CA ALA A 109 9.23 -2.62 -6.49
C ALA A 109 8.71 -2.08 -5.14
N GLY A 110 7.48 -2.42 -4.74
CA GLY A 110 6.94 -2.06 -3.43
C GLY A 110 7.74 -2.66 -2.26
N ILE A 111 8.17 -3.93 -2.36
CA ILE A 111 9.02 -4.57 -1.35
C ILE A 111 10.38 -3.85 -1.24
N VAL A 112 11.02 -3.58 -2.38
CA VAL A 112 12.34 -2.92 -2.41
C VAL A 112 12.24 -1.46 -1.98
N ALA A 113 11.12 -0.78 -2.23
CA ALA A 113 10.87 0.57 -1.72
C ALA A 113 10.87 0.61 -0.18
N VAL A 114 10.18 -0.32 0.47
CA VAL A 114 10.21 -0.46 1.94
C VAL A 114 11.62 -0.79 2.43
N ASP A 115 12.29 -1.75 1.79
CA ASP A 115 13.67 -2.14 2.15
C ASP A 115 14.64 -0.94 2.07
N THR A 116 14.58 -0.18 0.97
CA THR A 116 15.46 0.97 0.72
C THR A 116 15.19 2.11 1.69
N THR A 117 13.93 2.39 2.00
CA THR A 117 13.55 3.49 2.92
C THR A 117 13.82 3.16 4.40
N VAL A 118 13.86 1.87 4.77
CA VAL A 118 14.41 1.44 6.06
C VAL A 118 15.92 1.66 6.12
N ASP A 119 16.66 1.34 5.05
CA ASP A 119 18.11 1.63 5.01
C ASP A 119 18.40 3.12 5.05
N TYR A 120 17.63 3.92 4.30
CA TYR A 120 17.74 5.37 4.32
C TYR A 120 17.57 5.95 5.74
N ASN A 121 16.55 5.47 6.47
CA ASN A 121 16.35 5.81 7.88
C ASN A 121 17.54 5.38 8.76
N ASN A 122 17.99 4.14 8.62
CA ASN A 122 19.04 3.59 9.49
C ASN A 122 20.40 4.25 9.25
N ILE A 123 20.72 4.62 8.01
CA ILE A 123 21.90 5.42 7.68
C ILE A 123 21.80 6.79 8.34
N SER A 124 20.64 7.45 8.26
CA SER A 124 20.40 8.73 8.93
C SER A 124 20.61 8.65 10.45
N CYS A 125 20.23 7.52 11.05
CA CYS A 125 20.50 7.23 12.46
C CYS A 125 21.97 7.04 12.79
N ASP A 126 22.66 6.19 12.04
CA ASP A 126 24.06 5.85 12.28
C ASP A 126 24.97 7.09 12.09
N GLU A 127 24.61 7.97 11.17
CA GLU A 127 25.31 9.23 10.91
C GLU A 127 24.89 10.38 11.86
N GLY A 128 23.86 10.18 12.68
CA GLY A 128 23.35 11.19 13.61
C GLY A 128 22.76 12.42 12.92
N LEU A 129 22.20 12.25 11.72
CA LEU A 129 21.59 13.33 10.93
C LEU A 129 20.20 13.70 11.43
N ASP A 130 19.52 12.75 12.08
CA ASP A 130 18.19 12.92 12.67
C ASP A 130 18.26 12.54 14.16
N PRO A 131 18.14 13.51 15.09
CA PRO A 131 18.28 13.25 16.52
C PRO A 131 17.11 12.45 17.10
N ASP A 132 15.97 12.42 16.42
CA ASP A 132 14.74 11.74 16.84
C ASP A 132 14.53 10.43 16.06
N CYS A 133 15.53 10.01 15.30
CA CYS A 133 15.46 8.79 14.51
C CYS A 133 15.39 7.54 15.40
N ILE A 134 14.89 6.46 14.80
CA ILE A 134 14.79 5.16 15.45
C ILE A 134 15.36 4.15 14.47
N THR A 135 16.36 3.37 14.88
CA THR A 135 16.89 2.30 14.04
C THR A 135 15.83 1.23 13.86
N MET A 136 15.45 0.96 12.62
CA MET A 136 14.37 0.06 12.28
C MET A 136 14.89 -1.32 11.88
N PRO A 137 14.33 -2.41 12.44
CA PRO A 137 14.59 -3.74 11.91
C PRO A 137 14.00 -3.88 10.50
N LYS A 138 14.67 -4.66 9.66
CA LYS A 138 14.18 -4.97 8.31
C LYS A 138 12.88 -5.78 8.40
N PRO A 139 11.77 -5.31 7.80
CA PRO A 139 10.56 -6.10 7.70
C PRO A 139 10.86 -7.41 6.96
N PRO A 140 10.39 -8.58 7.45
CA PRO A 140 10.68 -9.88 6.83
C PRO A 140 9.81 -10.12 5.59
N LEU A 141 9.74 -9.15 4.67
CA LEU A 141 8.92 -9.18 3.47
C LEU A 141 9.39 -10.26 2.49
N ARG A 142 8.51 -11.18 2.14
CA ARG A 142 8.77 -12.20 1.13
C ARG A 142 8.20 -11.79 -0.21
N PHE A 143 9.03 -11.96 -1.24
CA PHE A 143 8.55 -11.91 -2.61
C PHE A 143 8.02 -13.28 -3.03
N LEU A 144 6.72 -13.35 -3.34
CA LEU A 144 6.07 -14.50 -3.94
C LEU A 144 5.83 -14.19 -5.40
N MET A 145 6.39 -15.00 -6.30
CA MET A 145 6.25 -14.84 -7.75
C MET A 145 5.05 -15.63 -8.27
N GLY A 146 4.54 -15.22 -9.43
CA GLY A 146 3.55 -15.96 -10.21
C GLY A 146 2.32 -15.14 -10.57
N ARG A 147 2.33 -13.82 -10.36
CA ARG A 147 1.23 -12.96 -10.78
C ARG A 147 1.23 -12.82 -12.29
N GLU A 148 0.05 -12.90 -12.88
CA GLU A 148 -0.14 -12.71 -14.31
C GLU A 148 -0.56 -11.27 -14.57
N ASP A 149 -0.06 -10.70 -15.67
CA ASP A 149 -0.51 -9.39 -16.12
C ASP A 149 -1.97 -9.46 -16.56
N CYS A 150 -2.74 -8.40 -16.30
CA CYS A 150 -4.07 -8.24 -16.86
C CYS A 150 -3.99 -8.25 -18.40
N VAL A 151 -5.10 -8.63 -19.06
CA VAL A 151 -5.15 -8.78 -20.52
C VAL A 151 -4.82 -7.48 -21.26
N SER A 152 -5.12 -6.32 -20.66
CA SER A 152 -4.91 -4.99 -21.24
C SER A 152 -3.61 -4.30 -20.78
N SER A 153 -2.72 -5.02 -20.09
CA SER A 153 -1.50 -4.46 -19.50
C SER A 153 -0.73 -3.53 -20.46
N PRO A 154 -0.33 -2.34 -19.99
CA PRO A 154 -0.22 -1.98 -18.58
C PRO A 154 -1.48 -1.30 -17.99
N ASP A 155 -2.49 -0.94 -18.78
CA ASP A 155 -3.61 -0.14 -18.27
C ASP A 155 -4.94 -0.92 -18.28
N THR A 156 -5.91 -0.51 -17.48
CA THR A 156 -7.27 -1.07 -17.49
C THR A 156 -8.34 0.02 -17.36
N GLU A 157 -9.55 -0.26 -17.83
CA GLU A 157 -10.73 0.58 -17.63
C GLU A 157 -11.61 0.07 -16.47
N ASP A 158 -11.22 -1.05 -15.85
CA ASP A 158 -11.96 -1.64 -14.73
C ASP A 158 -11.91 -0.72 -13.52
N ASN A 159 -13.09 -0.48 -12.92
CA ASN A 159 -13.23 0.46 -11.83
C ASN A 159 -13.37 -0.30 -10.50
N HIS A 160 -12.43 -0.05 -9.58
CA HIS A 160 -12.40 -0.66 -8.24
C HIS A 160 -12.72 0.37 -7.15
N GLU A 161 -13.30 -0.13 -6.05
CA GLU A 161 -13.60 0.69 -4.88
C GLU A 161 -12.40 0.70 -3.92
N PHE A 162 -11.83 1.89 -3.72
CA PHE A 162 -10.66 2.10 -2.86
C PHE A 162 -11.09 2.54 -1.45
N PRO A 163 -10.33 2.17 -0.40
CA PRO A 163 -10.48 2.81 0.90
C PRO A 163 -10.23 4.32 0.75
N GLN A 164 -11.09 5.12 1.39
CA GLN A 164 -11.01 6.57 1.31
C GLN A 164 -10.39 7.16 2.59
N GLY A 165 -9.68 8.27 2.45
CA GLY A 165 -9.04 8.94 3.58
C GLY A 165 -10.02 9.51 4.62
N PHE A 166 -11.26 9.80 4.21
CA PHE A 166 -12.33 10.34 5.06
C PHE A 166 -13.25 9.25 5.65
N MET A 167 -12.89 7.97 5.50
CA MET A 167 -13.67 6.86 6.08
C MET A 167 -13.53 6.84 7.60
N ASN A 168 -14.62 6.48 8.28
CA ASN A 168 -14.58 6.23 9.71
C ASN A 168 -13.93 4.87 10.06
N HIS A 169 -13.64 4.65 11.35
CA HIS A 169 -13.01 3.41 11.82
C HIS A 169 -13.72 2.13 11.34
N ALA A 170 -15.05 2.07 11.38
CA ALA A 170 -15.80 0.88 10.97
C ALA A 170 -15.68 0.63 9.46
N GLU A 171 -15.73 1.68 8.66
CA GLU A 171 -15.59 1.64 7.20
C GLU A 171 -14.18 1.22 6.79
N VAL A 172 -13.13 1.75 7.43
CA VAL A 172 -11.74 1.35 7.19
C VAL A 172 -11.57 -0.15 7.46
N MET A 173 -11.99 -0.62 8.63
CA MET A 173 -11.86 -2.04 9.00
C MET A 173 -12.65 -2.96 8.08
N ALA A 174 -13.88 -2.56 7.72
CA ALA A 174 -14.74 -3.35 6.82
C ALA A 174 -14.19 -3.38 5.38
N THR A 175 -13.69 -2.26 4.87
CA THR A 175 -13.13 -2.16 3.52
C THR A 175 -11.88 -3.00 3.39
N MET A 176 -10.93 -2.86 4.32
CA MET A 176 -9.68 -3.63 4.29
C MET A 176 -9.92 -5.14 4.47
N LYS A 177 -10.93 -5.51 5.27
CA LYS A 177 -11.39 -6.90 5.36
C LYS A 177 -12.01 -7.38 4.04
N ARG A 178 -12.78 -6.54 3.36
CA ARG A 178 -13.46 -6.90 2.11
C ARG A 178 -12.48 -7.09 0.96
N ILE A 179 -11.52 -6.18 0.77
CA ILE A 179 -10.64 -6.19 -0.42
C ILE A 179 -9.40 -7.08 -0.25
N PHE A 180 -8.89 -7.24 0.97
CA PHE A 180 -7.64 -7.98 1.23
C PHE A 180 -7.77 -9.06 2.30
N ASP A 181 -8.97 -9.28 2.84
CA ASP A 181 -9.20 -10.23 3.94
C ASP A 181 -8.38 -9.93 5.22
N LEU A 182 -7.93 -8.68 5.40
CA LEU A 182 -7.15 -8.28 6.57
C LEU A 182 -8.00 -8.24 7.83
N ASN A 183 -7.45 -8.72 8.94
CA ASN A 183 -8.03 -8.51 10.26
C ASN A 183 -7.65 -7.11 10.81
N THR A 184 -8.28 -6.69 11.90
CA THR A 184 -8.03 -5.38 12.53
C THR A 184 -6.55 -5.10 12.78
N ARG A 185 -5.77 -6.06 13.29
CA ARG A 185 -4.35 -5.85 13.58
C ARG A 185 -3.53 -5.67 12.29
N GLN A 186 -3.84 -6.44 11.26
CA GLN A 186 -3.21 -6.31 9.94
C GLN A 186 -3.60 -4.99 9.26
N THR A 187 -4.84 -4.53 9.41
CA THR A 187 -5.29 -3.21 8.93
C THR A 187 -4.52 -2.07 9.60
N VAL A 188 -4.40 -2.10 10.93
CA VAL A 188 -3.59 -1.10 11.66
C VAL A 188 -2.12 -1.16 11.22
N ALA A 189 -1.59 -2.35 10.97
CA ALA A 189 -0.20 -2.53 10.54
C ALA A 189 0.05 -1.94 9.14
N ILE A 190 -0.79 -2.25 8.15
CA ILE A 190 -0.61 -1.81 6.76
C ILE A 190 -0.82 -0.30 6.60
N LEU A 191 -1.71 0.32 7.39
CA LEU A 191 -1.85 1.78 7.44
C LEU A 191 -0.56 2.48 7.89
N GLY A 192 0.33 1.78 8.61
CA GLY A 192 1.67 2.28 8.92
C GLY A 192 2.53 2.58 7.68
N ALA A 193 2.16 2.12 6.48
CA ALA A 193 2.78 2.54 5.22
C ALA A 193 2.75 4.07 5.03
N HIS A 194 1.76 4.74 5.61
CA HIS A 194 1.64 6.20 5.66
C HIS A 194 2.80 6.88 6.42
N THR A 195 3.72 6.14 7.03
CA THR A 195 5.01 6.72 7.42
C THR A 195 5.81 7.27 6.23
N LEU A 196 5.50 6.87 4.99
CA LEU A 196 6.20 7.28 3.79
C LEU A 196 5.35 8.22 2.92
N GLY A 197 6.03 9.17 2.30
CA GLY A 197 5.49 10.06 1.29
C GLY A 197 4.60 11.15 1.86
N GLU A 198 3.72 11.64 0.99
CA GLU A 198 2.84 12.75 1.27
C GLU A 198 1.54 12.67 0.47
N MET A 199 0.55 13.42 0.92
CA MET A 199 -0.68 13.65 0.20
C MET A 199 -0.56 14.94 -0.60
N THR A 200 -1.13 14.96 -1.80
CA THR A 200 -1.20 16.17 -2.61
C THR A 200 -2.63 16.44 -3.05
N ARG A 201 -2.99 17.74 -3.09
CA ARG A 201 -4.34 18.15 -3.48
C ARG A 201 -4.69 17.68 -4.88
N ALA A 202 -3.69 17.67 -5.77
CA ALA A 202 -3.84 17.18 -7.14
C ALA A 202 -4.10 15.66 -7.20
N GLY A 203 -3.49 14.88 -6.32
CA GLY A 203 -3.64 13.42 -6.31
C GLY A 203 -4.91 12.93 -5.62
N SER A 204 -5.28 13.51 -4.47
CA SER A 204 -6.39 13.01 -3.64
C SER A 204 -7.28 14.10 -3.02
N GLY A 205 -6.91 15.37 -3.18
CA GLY A 205 -7.55 16.51 -2.53
C GLY A 205 -7.08 16.78 -1.09
N PHE A 206 -6.33 15.86 -0.48
CA PHE A 206 -5.63 16.08 0.80
C PHE A 206 -4.24 16.68 0.60
N ASP A 207 -3.57 17.16 1.64
CA ASP A 207 -2.31 17.88 1.53
C ASP A 207 -1.32 17.63 2.68
N GLY A 208 -0.04 17.56 2.33
CA GLY A 208 1.07 17.47 3.28
C GLY A 208 1.50 16.04 3.58
N SER A 209 2.67 15.90 4.21
CA SER A 209 3.19 14.60 4.62
C SER A 209 2.73 14.21 6.02
N TRP A 210 2.63 12.90 6.24
CA TRP A 210 2.33 12.35 7.57
C TRP A 210 3.38 12.73 8.61
N LYS A 211 4.63 12.89 8.16
CA LYS A 211 5.74 13.45 8.93
C LYS A 211 6.27 14.69 8.21
N ALA A 212 5.82 15.87 8.63
CA ALA A 212 6.02 17.16 7.95
C ALA A 212 7.43 17.75 8.05
N GLN A 213 8.26 17.20 8.93
CA GLN A 213 9.61 17.72 9.17
C GLN A 213 10.65 17.11 8.23
N SER A 214 11.42 17.96 7.55
CA SER A 214 12.64 17.59 6.80
C SER A 214 12.42 16.45 5.78
N ASP A 215 13.36 15.51 5.70
CA ASP A 215 13.36 14.30 4.89
C ASP A 215 12.58 13.13 5.52
N ASN A 216 11.84 13.34 6.61
CA ASN A 216 11.19 12.25 7.35
C ASN A 216 10.16 11.49 6.50
N LYS A 217 9.57 12.13 5.49
CA LYS A 217 8.68 11.47 4.52
C LYS A 217 9.34 10.34 3.72
N PHE A 218 10.67 10.22 3.76
CA PHE A 218 11.43 9.16 3.09
C PHE A 218 11.92 8.05 4.02
N LYS A 219 11.62 8.15 5.32
CA LYS A 219 12.10 7.23 6.34
C LYS A 219 10.97 6.28 6.73
N PHE A 220 11.15 4.98 6.48
CA PHE A 220 10.20 3.97 6.94
C PHE A 220 10.49 3.66 8.41
N ASP A 221 9.73 4.28 9.31
CA ASP A 221 9.90 4.17 10.76
C ASP A 221 8.55 4.21 11.49
N ASN A 222 8.52 3.92 12.80
CA ASN A 222 7.27 3.89 13.56
C ASN A 222 6.85 5.27 14.11
N ARG A 223 7.45 6.39 13.64
CA ARG A 223 7.06 7.74 14.10
C ARG A 223 5.63 8.09 13.71
N TYR A 224 5.10 7.50 12.63
CA TYR A 224 3.66 7.56 12.31
C TYR A 224 2.79 7.24 13.53
N TYR A 225 3.02 6.09 14.19
CA TYR A 225 2.25 5.71 15.38
C TYR A 225 2.58 6.56 16.60
N LYS A 226 3.84 7.00 16.75
CA LYS A 226 4.24 7.87 17.86
C LYS A 226 3.55 9.22 17.78
N PHE A 227 3.44 9.82 16.60
CA PHE A 227 2.74 11.09 16.41
C PHE A 227 1.25 10.98 16.74
N LEU A 228 0.59 9.88 16.37
CA LEU A 228 -0.82 9.66 16.73
C LEU A 228 -1.07 9.60 18.24
N LEU A 229 -0.04 9.36 19.05
CA LEU A 229 -0.12 9.21 20.52
C LEU A 229 0.58 10.32 21.30
N ASP A 230 1.17 11.30 20.63
CA ASP A 230 1.96 12.34 21.29
C ASP A 230 1.05 13.48 21.78
N ASP A 231 0.86 13.53 23.10
CA ASP A 231 0.06 14.56 23.78
C ASP A 231 0.63 15.99 23.64
N SER A 232 1.85 16.16 23.13
CA SER A 232 2.42 17.48 22.81
C SER A 232 1.92 18.05 21.48
N ILE A 233 1.30 17.21 20.64
CA ILE A 233 0.74 17.59 19.36
C ILE A 233 -0.69 18.09 19.55
N THR A 234 -0.94 19.33 19.15
CA THR A 234 -2.30 19.85 19.02
C THR A 234 -2.83 19.55 17.63
N TRP A 235 -3.87 18.72 17.56
CA TRP A 235 -4.53 18.36 16.31
C TRP A 235 -5.63 19.36 15.95
N THR A 236 -5.61 19.85 14.72
CA THR A 236 -6.66 20.73 14.19
C THR A 236 -7.29 20.07 12.97
N HIS A 237 -8.60 19.90 13.01
CA HIS A 237 -9.37 19.43 11.87
C HIS A 237 -9.67 20.58 10.90
N ARG A 238 -9.28 20.45 9.62
CA ARG A 238 -9.40 21.50 8.61
C ARG A 238 -9.70 20.94 7.23
N ASP A 239 -10.45 21.69 6.42
CA ASP A 239 -10.57 21.41 4.98
C ASP A 239 -9.24 21.67 4.27
N ALA A 240 -8.62 20.61 3.76
CA ALA A 240 -7.38 20.64 2.99
C ALA A 240 -7.48 21.56 1.76
N ASN A 241 -8.66 21.64 1.15
CA ASN A 241 -8.88 22.45 -0.04
C ASN A 241 -9.04 23.93 0.28
N GLU A 242 -9.21 24.33 1.54
CA GLU A 242 -9.42 25.74 1.94
C GLU A 242 -10.55 26.42 1.15
N GLY A 243 -11.62 25.69 0.81
CA GLY A 243 -12.72 26.19 -0.02
C GLY A 243 -12.40 26.39 -1.52
N ARG A 244 -11.25 25.89 -2.00
CA ARG A 244 -10.90 25.91 -3.44
C ARG A 244 -11.68 24.89 -4.27
N SER A 245 -12.26 23.89 -3.62
CA SER A 245 -13.06 22.82 -4.22
C SER A 245 -14.42 22.75 -3.53
N PRO A 246 -15.52 22.45 -4.27
CA PRO A 246 -16.78 22.07 -3.64
C PRO A 246 -16.67 20.73 -2.90
N ASP A 247 -15.78 19.84 -3.35
CA ASP A 247 -15.51 18.56 -2.70
C ASP A 247 -14.52 18.82 -1.56
N GLN A 248 -15.06 19.03 -0.36
CA GLN A 248 -14.26 19.22 0.85
C GLN A 248 -13.44 17.97 1.15
N ARG A 249 -12.25 18.17 1.71
CA ARG A 249 -11.36 17.09 2.13
C ARG A 249 -10.82 17.45 3.50
N TRP A 250 -11.62 17.13 4.51
CA TRP A 250 -11.25 17.38 5.89
C TRP A 250 -10.11 16.44 6.32
N GLN A 251 -9.08 17.03 6.90
CA GLN A 251 -7.91 16.33 7.39
C GLN A 251 -7.43 16.95 8.70
N TRP A 252 -6.57 16.23 9.39
CA TRP A 252 -6.01 16.65 10.65
C TRP A 252 -4.59 17.15 10.47
N THR A 253 -4.29 18.28 11.10
CA THR A 253 -2.95 18.86 11.11
C THR A 253 -2.46 19.01 12.53
N GLY A 254 -1.37 18.31 12.82
CA GLY A 254 -0.70 18.28 14.11
C GLY A 254 0.35 19.38 14.21
N ARG A 255 0.29 20.16 15.29
CA ARG A 255 1.25 21.21 15.59
C ARG A 255 1.89 21.08 16.96
N THR A 256 3.17 21.40 17.03
CA THR A 256 3.92 21.54 18.29
C THR A 256 4.59 22.91 18.30
N ASN A 257 4.39 23.69 19.36
CA ASN A 257 4.89 25.07 19.47
C ASN A 257 4.55 25.99 18.27
N GLY A 258 3.42 25.72 17.59
CA GLY A 258 2.95 26.47 16.41
C GLY A 258 3.55 26.01 15.07
N GLU A 259 4.49 25.07 15.08
CA GLU A 259 5.05 24.45 13.88
C GLU A 259 4.21 23.24 13.46
N GLU A 260 3.93 23.09 12.17
CA GLU A 260 3.27 21.91 11.61
C GLU A 260 4.25 20.75 11.53
N ILE A 261 3.96 19.66 12.22
CA ILE A 261 4.87 18.51 12.30
C ILE A 261 4.28 17.23 11.69
N ALA A 262 2.96 17.17 11.52
CA ALA A 262 2.27 16.02 10.99
C ALA A 262 0.95 16.41 10.31
N ASN A 263 0.57 15.65 9.29
CA ASN A 263 -0.77 15.67 8.71
C ASN A 263 -1.35 14.24 8.77
N MET A 264 -2.64 14.10 8.99
CA MET A 264 -3.28 12.78 9.12
C MET A 264 -4.65 12.85 8.45
N LEU A 265 -5.04 11.76 7.81
CA LEU A 265 -6.39 11.55 7.31
C LEU A 265 -7.32 11.18 8.48
N ASP A 266 -8.64 11.21 8.26
CA ASP A 266 -9.59 10.66 9.24
C ASP A 266 -9.28 9.19 9.49
N ALA A 267 -9.03 8.43 8.43
CA ALA A 267 -8.63 7.02 8.50
C ALA A 267 -7.36 6.76 9.34
N ASP A 268 -6.49 7.76 9.52
CA ASP A 268 -5.31 7.68 10.38
C ASP A 268 -5.65 8.01 11.84
N ILE A 269 -6.36 9.11 12.08
CA ILE A 269 -6.77 9.53 13.43
C ILE A 269 -7.75 8.51 14.04
N ASP A 270 -8.57 7.86 13.23
CA ASP A 270 -9.50 6.80 13.66
C ASP A 270 -8.80 5.57 14.25
N LEU A 271 -7.48 5.45 14.09
CA LEU A 271 -6.70 4.41 14.78
C LEU A 271 -6.56 4.67 16.29
N VAL A 272 -6.71 5.92 16.73
CA VAL A 272 -6.54 6.32 18.14
C VAL A 272 -7.77 7.00 18.72
N LYS A 273 -8.59 7.64 17.90
CA LYS A 273 -9.79 8.40 18.28
C LYS A 273 -10.95 8.03 17.41
N LEU A 274 -12.03 7.49 17.97
CA LEU A 274 -13.21 7.08 17.24
C LEU A 274 -13.98 8.32 16.75
N LEU A 275 -13.75 8.71 15.51
CA LEU A 275 -14.33 9.88 14.88
C LEU A 275 -15.81 9.65 14.56
N ASP A 276 -16.60 10.72 14.72
CA ASP A 276 -17.99 10.79 14.25
C ASP A 276 -18.03 11.66 13.00
N ILE A 277 -17.96 11.04 11.82
CA ILE A 277 -17.92 11.71 10.52
C ILE A 277 -19.35 11.95 10.03
N GLU A 278 -19.71 13.21 9.77
CA GLU A 278 -21.10 13.61 9.46
C GLU A 278 -21.38 13.87 7.97
N ASP A 279 -20.34 13.97 7.14
CA ASP A 279 -20.49 14.22 5.71
C ASP A 279 -19.45 13.49 4.83
N GLU A 280 -19.71 13.47 3.52
CA GLU A 280 -18.84 12.84 2.52
C GLU A 280 -17.51 13.60 2.30
N GLY A 281 -17.33 14.75 2.94
CA GLY A 281 -16.09 15.52 2.94
C GLY A 281 -15.13 15.13 4.07
N GLY A 282 -15.59 14.32 5.03
CA GLY A 282 -14.82 13.90 6.20
C GLY A 282 -15.00 14.80 7.42
N HIS A 283 -16.00 15.70 7.47
CA HIS A 283 -16.13 16.56 8.64
C HIS A 283 -16.49 15.75 9.89
N SER A 284 -15.73 15.92 10.97
CA SER A 284 -15.91 15.23 12.24
C SER A 284 -16.62 16.13 13.25
N THR A 285 -17.62 15.60 13.94
CA THR A 285 -18.42 16.33 14.93
C THR A 285 -17.71 16.50 16.28
N CYS A 286 -16.64 15.74 16.53
CA CYS A 286 -15.83 15.79 17.75
C CYS A 286 -14.40 16.28 17.47
N SER A 287 -13.79 16.92 18.47
CA SER A 287 -12.38 17.26 18.45
C SER A 287 -11.52 16.05 18.80
N PHE A 288 -10.21 16.09 18.53
CA PHE A 288 -9.30 15.01 18.90
C PHE A 288 -9.37 14.70 20.41
N GLU A 289 -9.51 15.72 21.25
CA GLU A 289 -9.62 15.59 22.70
C GLU A 289 -10.96 15.01 23.15
N ASP A 290 -12.05 15.36 22.45
CA ASP A 290 -13.41 14.98 22.82
C ASP A 290 -13.83 13.61 22.25
N CYS A 291 -13.26 13.19 21.12
CA CYS A 291 -13.57 11.90 20.53
C CYS A 291 -13.13 10.75 21.49
N PRO A 292 -13.96 9.71 21.66
CA PRO A 292 -13.61 8.53 22.45
C PRO A 292 -12.34 7.85 21.91
N ASP A 293 -11.63 7.13 22.77
CA ASP A 293 -10.51 6.32 22.29
C ASP A 293 -10.99 5.19 21.36
N ALA A 294 -10.30 5.02 20.24
CA ALA A 294 -10.61 3.97 19.28
C ALA A 294 -10.26 2.57 19.84
N PRO A 295 -11.00 1.51 19.45
CA PRO A 295 -10.69 0.13 19.86
C PRO A 295 -9.27 -0.33 19.48
N THR A 296 -8.72 0.26 18.41
CA THR A 296 -7.40 -0.01 17.85
C THR A 296 -6.25 0.73 18.55
N LYS A 297 -6.54 1.70 19.43
CA LYS A 297 -5.52 2.53 20.11
C LYS A 297 -4.45 1.69 20.84
N SER A 298 -4.84 0.55 21.40
CA SER A 298 -3.92 -0.37 22.07
C SER A 298 -2.89 -1.02 21.12
N ILE A 299 -3.28 -1.26 19.85
CA ILE A 299 -2.39 -1.80 18.81
C ILE A 299 -1.43 -0.69 18.34
N VAL A 300 -1.95 0.53 18.14
CA VAL A 300 -1.12 1.72 17.83
C VAL A 300 -0.06 1.93 18.92
N GLN A 301 -0.46 1.83 20.20
CA GLN A 301 0.45 1.97 21.33
C GLN A 301 1.55 0.90 21.34
N GLU A 302 1.22 -0.33 20.97
CA GLU A 302 2.19 -1.41 20.83
C GLU A 302 3.20 -1.10 19.71
N TYR A 303 2.72 -0.70 18.52
CA TYR A 303 3.58 -0.38 17.38
C TYR A 303 4.45 0.88 17.61
N ALA A 304 3.94 1.87 18.35
CA ALA A 304 4.71 3.03 18.76
C ALA A 304 5.81 2.70 19.79
N ASN A 305 5.64 1.62 20.56
CA ASN A 305 6.59 1.21 21.60
C ASN A 305 7.59 0.14 21.14
N ASP A 306 7.24 -0.63 20.12
CA ASP A 306 8.05 -1.75 19.62
C ASP A 306 7.99 -1.80 18.09
N GLU A 307 9.02 -1.24 17.46
CA GLU A 307 9.20 -1.25 16.01
C GLU A 307 9.33 -2.66 15.43
N ALA A 308 9.90 -3.62 16.19
CA ALA A 308 10.10 -4.99 15.72
C ALA A 308 8.76 -5.73 15.60
N VAL A 309 7.85 -5.48 16.54
CA VAL A 309 6.48 -6.01 16.47
C VAL A 309 5.74 -5.41 15.28
N TRP A 310 5.81 -4.09 15.08
CA TRP A 310 5.14 -3.47 13.95
C TRP A 310 5.65 -3.99 12.60
N VAL A 311 6.97 -3.99 12.35
CA VAL A 311 7.47 -4.41 11.02
C VAL A 311 7.17 -5.87 10.71
N LYS A 312 7.08 -6.72 11.73
CA LYS A 312 6.69 -8.12 11.57
C LYS A 312 5.23 -8.24 11.13
N ASP A 313 4.34 -7.47 11.75
CA ASP A 313 2.92 -7.51 11.43
C ASP A 313 2.59 -6.72 10.14
N PHE A 314 3.38 -5.70 9.81
CA PHE A 314 3.37 -5.04 8.51
C PHE A 314 3.71 -6.02 7.39
N ALA A 315 4.78 -6.81 7.55
CA ALA A 315 5.16 -7.81 6.56
C ALA A 315 4.07 -8.87 6.35
N ASP A 316 3.44 -9.35 7.44
CA ASP A 316 2.31 -10.28 7.36
C ASP A 316 1.10 -9.67 6.62
N ALA A 317 0.75 -8.41 6.91
CA ALA A 317 -0.33 -7.72 6.22
C ALA A 317 -0.03 -7.44 4.74
N PHE A 318 1.21 -7.03 4.42
CA PHE A 318 1.66 -6.77 3.05
C PHE A 318 1.70 -8.06 2.21
N GLU A 319 2.20 -9.16 2.76
CA GLU A 319 2.14 -10.47 2.11
C GLU A 319 0.70 -10.90 1.86
N ARG A 320 -0.22 -10.70 2.83
CA ARG A 320 -1.64 -11.04 2.65
C ARG A 320 -2.29 -10.18 1.56
N MET A 321 -2.09 -8.87 1.59
CA MET A 321 -2.56 -7.94 0.57
C MET A 321 -2.11 -8.40 -0.82
N THR A 322 -0.82 -8.71 -0.97
CA THR A 322 -0.21 -8.98 -2.27
C THR A 322 -0.36 -10.41 -2.76
N SER A 323 -0.87 -11.32 -1.93
CA SER A 323 -1.18 -12.71 -2.28
C SER A 323 -2.67 -12.96 -2.45
N THR A 324 -3.51 -11.96 -2.20
CA THR A 324 -4.94 -12.08 -2.41
C THR A 324 -5.16 -12.07 -3.91
N VAL A 325 -5.55 -13.21 -4.48
CA VAL A 325 -6.22 -13.28 -5.79
C VAL A 325 -7.69 -13.11 -5.47
N PRO A 326 -8.34 -11.98 -5.78
CA PRO A 326 -9.72 -11.80 -5.39
C PRO A 326 -10.61 -12.85 -6.03
N ASP A 327 -11.51 -13.40 -5.21
CA ASP A 327 -12.50 -14.39 -5.61
C ASP A 327 -13.44 -13.77 -6.66
N PRO A 328 -13.52 -14.34 -7.89
CA PRO A 328 -14.45 -13.87 -8.93
C PRO A 328 -15.93 -13.85 -8.47
N GLY A 329 -16.28 -14.53 -7.38
CA GLY A 329 -17.64 -14.66 -6.85
C GLY A 329 -18.14 -13.53 -5.94
N VAL A 330 -17.32 -12.54 -5.57
CA VAL A 330 -17.72 -11.45 -4.63
C VAL A 330 -18.26 -10.20 -5.36
N LEU A 331 -18.28 -10.21 -6.70
CA LEU A 331 -18.70 -9.07 -7.54
C LEU A 331 -20.22 -8.92 -7.76
N ALA A 332 -21.07 -9.56 -6.95
CA ALA A 332 -22.50 -9.27 -6.99
C ALA A 332 -22.83 -8.16 -5.98
N PRO A 333 -23.34 -6.98 -6.40
CA PRO A 333 -23.99 -6.08 -5.45
C PRO A 333 -25.16 -6.82 -4.77
N PRO A 334 -25.52 -6.46 -3.52
CA PRO A 334 -26.69 -7.04 -2.88
C PRO A 334 -27.90 -6.86 -3.80
N ALA A 335 -28.60 -7.97 -4.08
CA ALA A 335 -29.82 -7.94 -4.87
C ALA A 335 -30.80 -6.93 -4.26
N ALA A 336 -31.31 -6.02 -5.11
CA ALA A 336 -32.24 -4.96 -4.75
C ALA A 336 -33.54 -5.48 -4.11
#